data_AF-A0A3S5BRY5-F1
#
_entry.id   AF-A0A3S5BRY5-F1
#
_cell.length_a   1.000
_cell.length_b   1.000
_cell.length_c   1.000
_cell.angle_alpha   90.00
_cell.angle_beta   90.00
_cell.angle_gamma   90.00
#
_symmetry.space_group_name_H-M   'P 1'
#
loop_
_entity.id
_entity.type
_entity.pdbx_description
1 polymer ?
#
loop_
_entity_poly.entity_id
_entity_poly.type
_entity_poly.pdbx_seq_one_letter_code
_entity_poly.pdbx_strand_id
1 'polypeptide(L)'
;MARLIDDADYDAGETDLVENLKSETSGQFKNLITLMMFDHFYALAHSLYKAMKGAGTDELTLIEILCTATNQELELIKEAYSQGCTKLPSAYFFN
;
A
#
# COMPACT_ATOMS: atom_id res chain seq x y z
N MET A 1 -5.35 15.94 15.25
CA MET A 1 -6.31 15.78 14.14
C MET A 1 -5.83 14.66 13.23
N ALA A 2 -5.84 13.43 13.75
CA ALA A 2 -5.76 12.22 12.94
C ALA A 2 -7.21 11.77 12.77
N ARG A 3 -7.71 11.69 11.54
CA ARG A 3 -8.99 11.05 11.30
C ARG A 3 -8.77 9.55 11.48
N LEU A 4 -9.42 9.00 12.48
CA LEU A 4 -9.79 7.59 12.49
C LEU A 4 -10.52 7.35 11.17
N ILE A 5 -9.94 6.51 10.31
CA ILE A 5 -10.72 5.86 9.28
C ILE A 5 -11.51 4.81 10.06
N ASP A 6 -12.66 5.25 10.59
CA ASP A 6 -13.69 4.33 11.03
C ASP A 6 -14.02 3.44 9.82
N ASP A 7 -14.19 2.14 10.05
CA ASP A 7 -14.42 1.08 9.05
C ASP A 7 -15.68 1.26 8.16
N ALA A 8 -16.29 2.45 8.16
CA ALA A 8 -17.53 2.80 7.48
C ALA A 8 -17.38 3.87 6.37
N ASP A 9 -16.17 4.41 6.13
CA ASP A 9 -15.96 5.51 5.17
C ASP A 9 -14.98 5.14 4.03
N TYR A 10 -14.95 3.87 3.61
CA TYR A 10 -14.45 3.53 2.26
C TYR A 10 -15.53 3.92 1.25
N ASP A 11 -15.57 5.20 0.91
CA ASP A 11 -16.56 5.82 0.03
C ASP A 11 -16.52 5.15 -1.36
N ALA A 12 -17.68 4.73 -1.84
CA ALA A 12 -17.84 4.09 -3.14
C ALA A 12 -17.33 4.96 -4.32
N GLY A 13 -17.16 6.27 -4.10
CA GLY A 13 -16.53 7.18 -5.04
C GLY A 13 -15.01 6.99 -5.23
N GLU A 14 -14.30 6.47 -4.22
CA GLU A 14 -12.84 6.30 -4.29
C GLU A 14 -12.45 5.03 -5.08
N THR A 15 -13.27 3.98 -5.00
CA THR A 15 -13.15 2.82 -5.90
C THR A 15 -13.37 3.17 -7.36
N ASP A 16 -14.28 4.10 -7.65
CA ASP A 16 -14.55 4.54 -9.03
C ASP A 16 -13.35 5.27 -9.63
N LEU A 17 -12.71 6.16 -8.86
CA LEU A 17 -11.51 6.87 -9.31
C LEU A 17 -10.32 5.93 -9.54
N VAL A 18 -10.09 5.00 -8.61
CA VAL A 18 -9.00 4.02 -8.73
C VAL A 18 -9.22 3.11 -9.94
N GLU A 19 -10.45 2.63 -10.17
CA GLU A 19 -10.77 1.79 -11.34
C GLU A 19 -10.69 2.56 -12.65
N ASN A 20 -11.19 3.79 -12.71
CA ASN A 20 -11.08 4.65 -13.89
C ASN A 20 -9.61 4.95 -14.23
N LEU A 21 -8.78 5.21 -13.22
CA LEU A 21 -7.37 5.45 -13.47
C LEU A 21 -6.65 4.18 -13.96
N LYS A 22 -7.04 3.01 -13.46
CA LYS A 22 -6.50 1.71 -13.90
C LYS A 22 -6.88 1.37 -15.34
N SER A 23 -8.05 1.79 -15.82
CA SER A 23 -8.46 1.56 -17.21
C SER A 23 -7.72 2.48 -18.19
N GLU A 24 -7.39 3.70 -17.77
CA GLU A 24 -6.70 4.69 -18.61
C GLU A 24 -5.17 4.57 -18.59
N THR A 25 -4.59 3.87 -17.61
CA THR A 25 -3.14 3.75 -17.45
C THR A 25 -2.66 2.30 -17.59
N SER A 26 -1.38 2.12 -17.93
CA SER A 26 -0.79 0.79 -18.06
C SER A 26 0.65 0.72 -17.54
N GLY A 27 1.15 -0.50 -17.38
CA GLY A 27 2.52 -0.77 -16.95
C GLY A 27 2.89 -0.16 -15.60
N GLN A 28 4.16 0.23 -15.47
CA GLN A 28 4.72 0.80 -14.23
C GLN A 28 4.08 2.13 -13.82
N PHE A 29 3.52 2.87 -14.77
CA PHE A 29 2.87 4.14 -14.50
C PHE A 29 1.52 3.95 -13.77
N LYS A 30 0.70 3.00 -14.24
CA LYS A 30 -0.54 2.60 -13.54
C LYS A 30 -0.27 2.23 -12.10
N ASN A 31 0.76 1.41 -11.94
CA ASN A 31 1.23 0.94 -10.65
C ASN A 31 1.55 2.17 -9.77
N LEU A 32 2.52 2.99 -10.16
CA LEU A 32 2.92 4.14 -9.35
C LEU A 32 1.74 5.01 -8.92
N ILE A 33 0.84 5.39 -9.85
CA ILE A 33 -0.28 6.26 -9.46
C ILE A 33 -1.29 5.54 -8.57
N THR A 34 -1.57 4.26 -8.81
CA THR A 34 -2.45 3.48 -7.95
C THR A 34 -1.90 3.45 -6.52
N LEU A 35 -0.58 3.29 -6.33
CA LEU A 35 0.04 3.31 -5.00
C LEU A 35 -0.08 4.69 -4.33
N MET A 36 0.07 5.77 -5.11
CA MET A 36 -0.07 7.15 -4.64
C MET A 36 -1.52 7.53 -4.27
N MET A 37 -2.52 6.73 -4.65
CA MET A 37 -3.91 6.95 -4.25
C MET A 37 -4.23 6.43 -2.85
N PHE A 38 -3.33 5.65 -2.23
CA PHE A 38 -3.51 5.14 -0.87
C PHE A 38 -2.74 5.96 0.15
N ASP A 39 -3.15 5.82 1.42
CA ASP A 39 -2.40 6.37 2.54
C ASP A 39 -0.93 5.91 2.53
N HIS A 40 -0.03 6.80 2.94
CA HIS A 40 1.40 6.55 2.92
C HIS A 40 1.79 5.28 3.70
N PHE A 41 1.22 5.08 4.89
CA PHE A 41 1.55 3.93 5.73
C PHE A 41 0.91 2.65 5.20
N TYR A 42 -0.23 2.77 4.51
CA TYR A 42 -0.81 1.65 3.75
C TYR A 42 0.11 1.20 2.61
N ALA A 43 0.65 2.15 1.84
CA ALA A 43 1.60 1.85 0.77
C ALA A 43 2.87 1.17 1.30
N LEU A 44 3.44 1.67 2.39
CA LEU A 44 4.61 1.05 3.04
C LEU A 44 4.31 -0.36 3.57
N ALA A 45 3.18 -0.55 4.26
CA ALA A 45 2.76 -1.85 4.74
C ALA A 45 2.57 -2.86 3.59
N HIS A 46 2.00 -2.42 2.47
CA HIS A 46 1.84 -3.26 1.29
C HIS A 46 3.20 -3.64 0.67
N SER A 47 4.14 -2.70 0.57
CA SER A 47 5.50 -2.96 0.09
C SER A 47 6.21 -4.01 0.95
N LEU A 48 6.09 -3.91 2.28
CA LEU A 48 6.60 -4.91 3.23
C LEU A 48 5.94 -6.29 3.01
N TYR A 49 4.61 -6.33 2.86
CA TYR A 49 3.90 -7.59 2.59
C TYR A 49 4.41 -8.26 1.31
N LYS A 50 4.56 -7.48 0.24
CA LYS A 50 5.07 -7.99 -1.04
C LYS A 50 6.49 -8.52 -0.92
N ALA A 51 7.37 -7.79 -0.24
CA ALA A 51 8.74 -8.21 0.00
C ALA A 51 8.84 -9.57 0.70
N MET A 52 7.82 -9.98 1.46
CA MET A 52 7.79 -11.24 2.22
C MET A 52 6.91 -12.35 1.61
N LYS A 53 5.95 -12.03 0.71
CA LYS A 53 4.95 -13.00 0.21
C LYS A 53 5.53 -14.06 -0.74
N GLY A 54 6.56 -13.70 -1.51
CA GLY A 54 7.07 -14.49 -2.63
C GLY A 54 8.01 -15.64 -2.25
N ALA A 55 8.56 -16.32 -3.26
CA ALA A 55 9.67 -17.25 -3.06
C ALA A 55 10.96 -16.46 -2.86
N GLY A 56 11.47 -16.46 -1.63
CA GLY A 56 12.57 -15.60 -1.21
C GLY A 56 12.06 -14.35 -0.49
N THR A 57 12.91 -13.35 -0.34
CA THR A 57 12.58 -12.10 0.34
C THR A 57 13.24 -10.97 -0.41
N ASP A 58 12.56 -9.85 -0.58
CA ASP A 58 13.19 -8.62 -1.07
C ASP A 58 13.81 -7.88 0.12
N GLU A 59 15.06 -8.20 0.45
CA GLU A 59 15.72 -7.65 1.62
C GLU A 59 16.01 -6.15 1.47
N LEU A 60 16.16 -5.65 0.24
CA LEU A 60 16.43 -4.23 0.00
C LEU A 60 15.23 -3.38 0.40
N THR A 61 14.01 -3.80 0.01
CA THR A 61 12.77 -3.13 0.42
C THR A 61 12.57 -3.16 1.93
N LEU A 62 12.86 -4.30 2.57
CA LEU A 62 12.76 -4.41 4.04
C LEU A 62 13.73 -3.45 4.74
N ILE A 63 14.99 -3.42 4.30
CA ILE A 63 16.02 -2.53 4.86
C ILE A 63 15.64 -1.07 4.65
N GLU A 64 15.23 -0.70 3.45
CA GLU A 64 14.85 0.68 3.12
C GLU A 64 13.75 1.19 4.05
N ILE A 65 12.67 0.42 4.23
CA ILE A 65 11.53 0.86 5.04
C ILE A 65 11.85 0.77 6.54
N LEU A 66 12.34 -0.38 7.01
CA LEU A 66 12.48 -0.63 8.46
C LEU A 66 13.66 0.12 9.07
N CYS A 67 14.72 0.41 8.31
CA CYS A 67 15.89 1.12 8.82
C CYS A 67 15.82 2.65 8.67
N THR A 68 14.81 3.18 7.95
CA THR A 68 14.63 4.64 7.80
C THR A 68 13.40 5.18 8.54
N ALA A 69 12.42 4.33 8.85
CA ALA A 69 11.24 4.73 9.61
C ALA A 69 11.56 5.05 11.08
N THR A 70 10.94 6.10 11.60
CA THR A 70 10.92 6.42 13.03
C THR A 70 10.05 5.43 13.81
N ASN A 71 10.22 5.38 15.13
CA ASN A 71 9.38 4.53 15.98
C ASN A 71 7.88 4.83 15.85
N GLN A 72 7.51 6.10 15.65
CA GLN A 72 6.11 6.48 15.47
C GLN A 72 5.55 5.98 14.13
N GLU A 73 6.32 6.14 13.06
CA GLU A 73 5.96 5.62 11.74
C GLU A 73 5.87 4.09 11.73
N LEU A 74 6.77 3.39 12.42
CA LEU A 74 6.71 1.94 12.56
C LEU A 74 5.41 1.46 13.22
N GLU A 75 4.89 2.18 14.22
CA GLU A 75 3.58 1.83 14.81
C GLU A 75 2.43 2.02 13.82
N LEU A 76 2.44 3.09 13.02
CA LEU A 76 1.44 3.33 11.98
C LEU A 76 1.52 2.28 10.85
N ILE A 77 2.73 1.88 10.46
CA ILE A 77 2.95 0.82 9.46
C ILE A 77 2.42 -0.52 10.00
N LYS A 78 2.67 -0.85 11.27
CA LYS A 78 2.15 -2.08 11.89
C LYS A 78 0.62 -2.11 11.93
N GLU A 79 0.01 -0.97 12.27
CA GLU A 79 -1.44 -0.81 12.26
C GLU A 79 -2.01 -1.05 10.86
N ALA A 80 -1.49 -0.34 9.85
CA ALA A 80 -1.91 -0.49 8.46
C ALA A 80 -1.68 -1.92 7.91
N TYR A 81 -0.58 -2.56 8.31
CA TYR A 81 -0.30 -3.96 7.96
C TYR A 81 -1.37 -4.90 8.51
N SER A 82 -1.76 -4.70 9.77
CA SER A 82 -2.74 -5.52 10.50
C SER A 82 -4.18 -5.33 9.99
N GLN A 83 -4.53 -4.12 9.52
CA GLN A 83 -5.86 -3.79 8.98
C GLN A 83 -6.13 -4.38 7.57
N GLY A 84 -5.16 -5.08 6.99
CA GLY A 84 -5.32 -5.77 5.71
C GLY A 84 -4.76 -4.99 4.53
N CYS A 85 -3.47 -4.63 4.61
CA CYS A 85 -2.67 -4.16 3.47
C CYS A 85 -2.64 -5.15 2.28
N THR A 86 -3.17 -6.36 2.45
CA THR A 86 -3.31 -7.41 1.42
C THR A 86 -4.47 -7.17 0.45
N LYS A 87 -5.34 -6.19 0.71
CA LYS A 87 -6.54 -5.91 -0.09
C LYS A 87 -6.25 -5.35 -1.50
N LEU A 88 -5.00 -5.00 -1.81
CA LEU A 88 -4.59 -4.70 -3.18
C LEU A 88 -4.35 -5.99 -3.98
N PRO A 89 -5.12 -6.26 -5.05
CA PRO A 89 -4.93 -7.48 -5.84
C PRO A 89 -3.50 -7.57 -6.42
N SER A 90 -2.91 -8.76 -6.39
CA SER A 90 -1.53 -8.96 -6.88
C SER A 90 -1.35 -8.64 -8.37
N ALA A 91 -2.44 -8.46 -9.11
CA ALA A 91 -2.47 -8.01 -10.50
C ALA A 91 -2.00 -6.56 -10.69
N TYR A 92 -1.82 -5.78 -9.61
CA TYR A 92 -1.52 -4.36 -9.71
C TYR A 92 -0.05 -3.98 -9.60
N PHE A 93 0.91 -4.87 -9.27
CA PHE A 93 2.30 -4.44 -9.06
C PHE A 93 3.38 -5.52 -9.26
N PHE A 94 4.29 -5.23 -10.20
CA PHE A 94 5.56 -5.89 -10.61
C PHE A 94 5.58 -7.43 -10.70
N ASN A 95 5.49 -7.94 -11.94
CA ASN A 95 6.44 -8.94 -12.45
C ASN A 95 7.76 -8.23 -12.76
#